data_AF-A0A382SB63-F1
#
_entry.id   AF-A0A382SB63-F1
#
_cell.length_a   1.000
_cell.length_b   1.000
_cell.length_c   1.000
_cell.angle_alpha   90.00
_cell.angle_beta   90.00
_cell.angle_gamma   90.00
#
_symmetry.space_group_name_H-M   'P 1'
#
loop_
_entity.id
_entity.type
_entity.pdbx_description
1 polymer ?
#
loop_
_entity_poly.entity_id
_entity_poly.type
_entity_poly.pdbx_seq_one_letter_code
_entity_poly.pdbx_strand_id
1 'polypeptide(L)' 'MATFGKISQIMGAVVDVTFEDGNLPEIMNALNVDRGDEGTLV' A
#
# COMPACT_ATOMS: atom_id res chain seq x y z
N MET A 1 3.40 -14.93 2.25
CA MET A 1 2.87 -14.44 0.95
C MET A 1 2.77 -12.94 1.06
N ALA A 2 3.23 -12.19 0.06
CA ALA A 2 3.00 -10.75 0.03
C ALA A 2 1.54 -10.51 -0.37
N THR A 3 0.80 -9.73 0.42
CA THR A 3 -0.56 -9.36 0.07
C THR A 3 -0.55 -7.99 -0.61
N PHE A 4 -1.20 -7.91 -1.77
CA PHE A 4 -1.28 -6.66 -2.54
C PHE A 4 -2.59 -5.94 -2.20
N GLY A 5 -2.47 -4.69 -1.75
CA GLY A 5 -3.59 -3.77 -1.60
C GLY A 5 -3.74 -2.87 -2.84
N LYS A 6 -4.87 -2.17 -2.93
CA LYS A 6 -5.08 -1.12 -3.94
C LYS A 6 -5.22 0.24 -3.26
N ILE A 7 -4.57 1.25 -3.83
CA ILE A 7 -4.72 2.63 -3.37
C ILE A 7 -6.15 3.09 -3.72
N SER A 8 -6.89 3.54 -2.72
CA SER A 8 -8.25 4.07 -2.88
C SER A 8 -8.22 5.58 -3.09
N GLN A 9 -7.47 6.29 -2.23
CA GLN A 9 -7.40 7.75 -2.28
C GLN A 9 -6.04 8.26 -1.79
N ILE A 10 -5.61 9.40 -2.34
CA ILE A 10 -4.38 10.10 -1.95
C ILE A 10 -4.78 11.49 -1.47
N MET A 11 -4.43 11.81 -0.22
CA MET A 11 -4.62 13.11 0.42
C MET A 11 -3.25 13.71 0.75
N GLY A 12 -2.50 14.10 -0.29
CA GLY A 12 -1.16 14.67 -0.14
C GLY A 12 -0.17 13.67 0.45
N ALA A 13 0.22 13.85 1.72
CA ALA A 13 1.13 12.97 2.44
C ALA A 13 0.46 11.71 3.02
N VAL A 14 -0.88 11.67 3.07
CA VAL A 14 -1.65 10.54 3.61
C VAL A 14 -2.29 9.77 2.46
N VAL A 15 -2.25 8.44 2.52
CA VAL A 15 -2.78 7.56 1.47
C VAL A 15 -3.69 6.51 2.10
N ASP A 16 -4.90 6.39 1.58
CA ASP A 16 -5.84 5.33 1.96
C ASP A 16 -5.66 4.13 1.02
N VAL A 17 -5.41 2.96 1.61
CA VAL A 17 -5.16 1.70 0.90
C VAL A 17 -6.19 0.67 1.34
N THR A 18 -6.84 0.03 0.38
CA THR A 18 -7.82 -1.03 0.62
C THR A 18 -7.19 -2.39 0.39
N PHE A 19 -7.36 -3.28 1.36
CA PHE A 19 -6.95 -4.68 1.28
C PHE A 19 -8.19 -5.58 1.30
N GLU A 20 -8.09 -6.77 0.71
CA GLU A 20 -9.15 -7.77 0.81
C GLU A 20 -9.27 -8.29 2.24
N ASP A 21 -10.48 -8.69 2.62
CA ASP A 21 -10.82 -9.13 3.98
C ASP A 21 -9.81 -10.16 4.52
N GLY A 22 -9.32 -9.91 5.74
CA GLY A 22 -8.33 -10.75 6.41
C GLY A 22 -6.86 -10.47 6.06
N ASN A 23 -6.58 -9.52 5.17
CA ASN A 23 -5.21 -9.16 4.77
C ASN A 23 -4.79 -7.75 5.19
N LEU A 24 -5.42 -7.20 6.24
CA LEU A 24 -5.02 -5.90 6.78
C LEU A 24 -3.67 -6.05 7.50
N PRO A 25 -2.63 -5.29 7.10
CA PRO A 25 -1.36 -5.30 7.79
C PRO A 25 -1.46 -4.66 9.18
N GLU A 26 -0.58 -5.06 10.09
CA GLU A 26 -0.49 -4.46 11.42
C GLU A 26 -0.10 -2.97 11.38
N ILE A 27 -0.47 -2.23 12.42
CA ILE A 27 -0.10 -0.81 12.58
C ILE A 27 1.43 -0.71 12.65
N MET A 28 2.01 0.31 12.01
CA MET A 28 3.46 0.54 11.83
C MET A 28 4.17 -0.36 10.81
N ASN A 29 3.46 -1.23 10.08
CA ASN A 29 4.05 -1.90 8.92
C ASN A 29 4.26 -0.92 7.76
N ALA A 30 5.43 -0.99 7.14
CA ALA A 30 5.74 -0.23 5.93
C ALA A 30 5.05 -0.86 4.71
N LEU A 31 4.43 -0.02 3.89
CA LEU A 31 3.85 -0.42 2.60
C LEU A 31 4.81 0.01 1.49
N ASN A 32 5.19 -0.92 0.62
CA ASN A 32 6.01 -0.63 -0.54
C ASN A 32 5.11 -0.62 -1.78
N VAL A 33 5.26 0.40 -2.63
CA VAL A 33 4.53 0.50 -3.89
C VAL A 33 5.51 0.31 -5.03
N ASP A 34 5.41 -0.81 -5.72
CA ASP A 34 6.14 -1.03 -6.96
C ASP A 34 5.46 -0.28 -8.11
N ARG A 35 6.20 0.61 -8.78
CA ARG A 35 5.72 1.38 -9.94
C ARG A 35 6.40 0.94 -11.25
N GLY A 36 6.92 -0.28 -11.31
CA GLY A 36 7.65 -0.78 -12.47
C GLY A 36 8.89 0.06 -12.78
N ASP A 37 8.96 0.60 -14.01
CA ASP A 37 10.09 1.42 -14.49
C ASP A 37 10.33 2.71 -13.68
N GLU A 38 9.33 3.20 -12.94
CA GLU A 38 9.48 4.39 -12.08
C GLU A 38 10.10 4.06 -10.71
N GLY A 39 10.43 2.79 -10.46
CA GLY A 39 11.03 2.30 -9.22
C GLY A 39 10.03 2.05 -8.10
N THR A 40 10.55 1.63 -6.94
CA THR A 40 9.73 1.40 -5.73
C THR A 40 9.59 2.69 -4.94
N LEU A 41 8.36 3.07 -4.59
CA LEU A 41 8.11 4.12 -3.62
C LEU A 41 8.09 3.51 -2.20
N VAL A 42 8.96 4.02 -1.34
CA VAL A 42 9.16 3.62 0.07
C VAL A 42 8.67 4.67 1.05
#